data_AF-A0A5J4SMG8-F1
#
_entry.id   AF-A0A5J4SMG8-F1
#
_cell.length_a   1.000
_cell.length_b   1.000
_cell.length_c   1.000
_cell.angle_alpha   90.00
_cell.angle_beta   90.00
_cell.angle_gamma   90.00
#
_symmetry.space_group_name_H-M   'P 1'
#
loop_
_entity.id
_entity.type
_entity.pdbx_description
1 polymer ?
#
loop_
_entity_poly.entity_id
_entity_poly.type
_entity_poly.pdbx_seq_one_letter_code
_entity_poly.pdbx_strand_id
1 'polypeptide(L)'
;MSKKGIKRKNAVAQKKKQLPAAEYDKLKYAAYQYIVMQGLTQKQTAELLGVTEVTMSAWAKDNGWRDQRQARQATTETDVTNTKQIIRLLSAERLELETQIRGAQTIGDAPAELEYRKKARVVSDEISKHNKVLQSLEKESRYTLGELINVMDDVFKALREYDEELFMKIIPFQEYYVRKRTIDLG
;
A
#
# COMPACT_ATOMS: atom_id res chain seq x y z
N MET A 1 -29.20 -25.84 -56.67
CA MET A 1 -28.38 -25.41 -55.52
C MET A 1 -29.00 -24.12 -54.96
N SER A 2 -29.91 -24.21 -53.99
CA SER A 2 -29.69 -24.06 -52.53
C SER A 2 -29.50 -22.61 -52.02
N LYS A 3 -30.64 -22.00 -51.66
CA LYS A 3 -30.99 -21.33 -50.39
C LYS A 3 -30.19 -20.11 -49.85
N LYS A 4 -31.02 -19.11 -49.46
CA LYS A 4 -30.93 -18.17 -48.31
C LYS A 4 -30.15 -16.88 -48.60
N GLY A 5 -30.76 -15.69 -48.57
CA GLY A 5 -31.70 -15.21 -47.55
C GLY A 5 -30.91 -14.58 -46.41
N ILE A 6 -30.36 -13.38 -46.64
CA ILE A 6 -29.61 -12.60 -45.65
C ILE A 6 -30.60 -12.08 -44.60
N LYS A 7 -30.85 -12.89 -43.57
CA LYS A 7 -31.53 -12.44 -42.34
C LYS A 7 -30.55 -11.58 -41.54
N ARG A 8 -30.73 -10.25 -41.56
CA ARG A 8 -30.19 -9.34 -40.55
C ARG A 8 -30.66 -9.84 -39.18
N LYS A 9 -29.76 -10.44 -38.40
CA LYS A 9 -30.02 -10.77 -37.00
C LYS A 9 -29.97 -9.47 -36.21
N ASN A 10 -31.13 -9.05 -35.72
CA ASN A 10 -31.25 -8.03 -34.67
C ASN A 10 -30.43 -8.48 -33.45
N ALA A 11 -29.29 -7.83 -33.22
CA ALA A 11 -28.61 -7.88 -31.94
C ALA A 11 -29.45 -7.05 -30.96
N VAL A 12 -30.35 -7.73 -30.24
CA VAL A 12 -31.07 -7.16 -29.10
C VAL A 12 -30.00 -6.74 -28.08
N ALA A 13 -29.74 -5.44 -28.00
CA ALA A 13 -28.97 -4.86 -26.92
C ALA A 13 -29.70 -5.20 -25.60
N GLN A 14 -29.17 -6.19 -24.88
CA GLN A 14 -29.60 -6.48 -23.52
C GLN A 14 -29.32 -5.24 -22.68
N LYS A 15 -30.35 -4.41 -22.46
CA LYS A 15 -30.32 -3.38 -21.41
C LYS A 15 -30.04 -4.11 -20.10
N LYS A 16 -28.80 -4.00 -19.60
CA LYS A 16 -28.45 -4.42 -18.24
C LYS A 16 -29.45 -3.73 -17.31
N LYS A 17 -30.29 -4.51 -16.62
CA LYS A 17 -31.18 -4.01 -15.57
C LYS A 17 -30.34 -3.17 -14.61
N GLN A 18 -30.64 -1.88 -14.49
CA GLN A 18 -30.04 -1.05 -13.47
C GLN A 18 -30.45 -1.62 -12.11
N LEU A 19 -29.46 -1.88 -11.25
CA LEU A 19 -29.70 -2.35 -9.89
C LEU A 19 -30.56 -1.33 -9.13
N PRO A 20 -31.44 -1.76 -8.22
CA PRO A 20 -32.15 -0.87 -7.31
C PRO A 20 -31.15 0.01 -6.54
N ALA A 21 -31.47 1.30 -6.32
CA ALA A 21 -30.56 2.26 -5.69
C ALA A 21 -29.97 1.76 -4.35
N ALA A 22 -30.79 1.10 -3.52
CA ALA A 22 -30.36 0.54 -2.24
C ALA A 22 -29.33 -0.61 -2.37
N GLU A 23 -29.42 -1.43 -3.42
CA GLU A 23 -28.43 -2.48 -3.69
C GLU A 23 -27.14 -1.89 -4.26
N TYR A 24 -27.27 -0.83 -5.06
CA TYR A 24 -26.15 -0.08 -5.60
C TYR A 24 -25.31 0.57 -4.50
N ASP A 25 -25.96 1.19 -3.50
CA ASP A 25 -25.27 1.81 -2.36
C ASP A 25 -24.56 0.78 -1.48
N LYS A 26 -25.19 -0.39 -1.26
CA LYS A 26 -24.55 -1.51 -0.54
C LYS A 26 -23.30 -2.02 -1.27
N LEU A 27 -23.38 -2.17 -2.59
CA LEU A 27 -22.23 -2.58 -3.41
C LEU A 27 -21.11 -1.52 -3.37
N LYS A 28 -21.47 -0.24 -3.44
CA LYS A 28 -20.51 0.86 -3.35
C LYS A 28 -19.83 0.92 -1.98
N TYR A 29 -20.58 0.68 -0.90
CA TYR A 29 -20.02 0.57 0.45
C TYR A 29 -19.08 -0.63 0.60
N ALA A 30 -19.47 -1.80 0.10
CA ALA A 30 -18.60 -2.98 0.10
C ALA A 30 -17.31 -2.72 -0.71
N ALA A 31 -17.41 -2.08 -1.87
CA ALA A 31 -16.26 -1.69 -2.68
C ALA A 31 -15.31 -0.76 -1.92
N TYR A 32 -15.85 0.24 -1.20
CA TYR A 32 -15.07 1.11 -0.33
C TYR A 32 -14.32 0.31 0.74
N GLN A 33 -14.99 -0.62 1.43
CA GLN A 33 -14.36 -1.46 2.46
C GLN A 33 -13.20 -2.27 1.88
N TYR A 34 -13.38 -2.92 0.73
CA TYR A 34 -12.31 -3.70 0.11
C TYR A 34 -11.13 -2.86 -0.36
N ILE A 35 -11.39 -1.71 -0.99
CA ILE A 35 -10.32 -0.89 -1.59
C ILE A 35 -9.61 -0.06 -0.52
N VAL A 36 -10.35 0.68 0.30
CA VAL A 36 -9.80 1.68 1.23
C VAL A 36 -9.40 1.05 2.57
N MET A 37 -10.22 0.15 3.11
CA MET A 37 -9.96 -0.44 4.43
C MET A 37 -9.06 -1.67 4.34
N GLN A 38 -9.29 -2.55 3.37
CA GLN A 38 -8.54 -3.81 3.22
C GLN A 38 -7.41 -3.73 2.19
N GLY A 39 -7.36 -2.67 1.36
CA GLY A 39 -6.25 -2.42 0.47
C GLY A 39 -6.26 -3.19 -0.86
N LEU A 40 -7.36 -3.85 -1.24
CA LEU A 40 -7.47 -4.53 -2.53
C LEU A 40 -7.37 -3.55 -3.71
N THR A 41 -6.99 -4.06 -4.88
CA THR A 41 -7.01 -3.26 -6.12
C THR A 41 -8.44 -3.12 -6.66
N GLN A 42 -8.70 -2.01 -7.37
CA GLN A 42 -9.99 -1.78 -8.02
C GLN A 42 -10.40 -2.95 -8.93
N LYS A 43 -9.43 -3.54 -9.64
CA LYS A 43 -9.65 -4.70 -10.51
C LYS A 43 -10.11 -5.92 -9.72
N GLN A 44 -9.39 -6.30 -8.66
CA GLN A 44 -9.76 -7.44 -7.82
C GLN A 44 -11.14 -7.23 -7.18
N THR A 45 -11.43 -6.03 -6.69
CA THR A 45 -12.73 -5.71 -6.09
C THR A 45 -13.86 -5.72 -7.13
N ALA A 46 -13.60 -5.28 -8.36
CA ALA A 46 -14.57 -5.33 -9.46
C ALA A 46 -14.96 -6.78 -9.80
N GLU A 47 -13.97 -7.67 -9.91
CA GLU A 47 -14.18 -9.10 -10.09
C GLU A 47 -14.95 -9.72 -8.91
N LEU A 48 -14.57 -9.39 -7.67
CA LEU A 48 -15.15 -9.93 -6.46
C LEU A 48 -16.62 -9.52 -6.24
N LEU A 49 -16.97 -8.30 -6.64
CA LEU A 49 -18.33 -7.76 -6.51
C LEU A 49 -19.18 -7.92 -7.77
N GLY A 50 -18.63 -8.49 -8.85
CA GLY A 50 -19.34 -8.64 -10.13
C GLY A 50 -19.69 -7.30 -10.81
N VAL A 51 -18.95 -6.23 -10.51
CA VAL A 51 -19.14 -4.89 -11.04
C VAL A 51 -18.13 -4.63 -12.15
N THR A 52 -18.48 -3.84 -13.18
CA THR A 52 -17.52 -3.53 -14.23
C THR A 52 -16.38 -2.65 -13.72
N GLU A 53 -15.16 -2.86 -14.22
CA GLU A 53 -13.99 -2.02 -13.85
C GLU A 53 -14.27 -0.53 -14.08
N VAL A 54 -15.03 -0.17 -15.13
CA VAL A 54 -15.42 1.21 -15.42
C VAL A 54 -16.24 1.82 -14.28
N THR A 55 -17.25 1.10 -13.79
CA THR A 55 -18.06 1.54 -12.65
C THR A 55 -17.22 1.66 -11.38
N MET A 56 -16.33 0.69 -11.14
CA MET A 56 -15.43 0.70 -9.99
C MET A 56 -14.48 1.90 -10.01
N SER A 57 -13.89 2.20 -11.17
CA SER A 57 -13.00 3.35 -11.35
C SER A 57 -13.76 4.68 -11.24
N ALA A 58 -15.00 4.76 -11.72
CA ALA A 58 -15.84 5.94 -11.51
C ALA A 58 -16.09 6.19 -10.02
N TRP A 59 -16.51 5.18 -9.26
CA TRP A 59 -16.70 5.30 -7.81
C TRP A 59 -15.41 5.70 -7.09
N ALA A 60 -14.29 5.07 -7.42
CA ALA A 60 -13.02 5.38 -6.79
C ALA A 60 -12.57 6.82 -7.06
N LYS A 61 -12.83 7.34 -8.26
CA LYS A 61 -12.52 8.73 -8.64
C LYS A 61 -13.44 9.72 -7.93
N ASP A 62 -14.75 9.53 -8.02
CA ASP A 62 -15.75 10.46 -7.50
C ASP A 62 -15.67 10.64 -5.98
N ASN A 63 -15.12 9.65 -5.27
CA ASN A 63 -15.06 9.63 -3.81
C ASN A 63 -13.63 9.69 -3.28
N GLY A 64 -12.63 9.93 -4.14
CA GLY A 64 -11.23 10.06 -3.73
C GLY A 64 -10.65 8.83 -3.02
N TRP A 65 -11.13 7.62 -3.33
CA TRP A 65 -10.74 6.40 -2.62
C TRP A 65 -9.25 6.08 -2.76
N ARG A 66 -8.63 6.51 -3.86
CA ARG A 66 -7.18 6.33 -4.06
C ARG A 66 -6.39 7.10 -3.01
N ASP A 67 -6.77 8.35 -2.75
CA ASP A 67 -6.08 9.22 -1.79
C ASP A 67 -6.35 8.74 -0.36
N GLN A 68 -7.59 8.32 -0.06
CA GLN A 68 -7.92 7.75 1.25
C GLN A 68 -7.18 6.43 1.52
N ARG A 69 -7.10 5.56 0.52
CA ARG A 69 -6.32 4.32 0.57
C ARG A 69 -4.84 4.65 0.74
N GLN A 70 -4.31 5.62 -0.01
CA GLN A 70 -2.91 6.03 0.09
C GLN A 70 -2.60 6.63 1.46
N ALA A 71 -3.48 7.45 2.02
CA ALA A 71 -3.32 8.01 3.37
C ALA A 71 -3.36 6.91 4.45
N ARG A 72 -4.21 5.88 4.29
CA ARG A 72 -4.24 4.72 5.20
C ARG A 72 -3.04 3.79 5.05
N GLN A 73 -2.51 3.66 3.84
CA GLN A 73 -1.38 2.78 3.52
C GLN A 73 -0.03 3.47 3.65
N ALA A 74 0.01 4.80 3.71
CA ALA A 74 1.20 5.56 4.09
C ALA A 74 1.39 5.41 5.60
N THR A 75 1.81 4.22 6.01
CA THR A 75 2.27 3.96 7.38
C THR A 75 3.78 4.18 7.42
N THR A 76 4.29 4.49 8.62
CA THR A 76 5.74 4.57 8.87
C THR A 76 6.47 3.30 8.40
N GLU A 77 5.83 2.13 8.50
CA GLU A 77 6.37 0.86 8.00
C GLU A 77 6.54 0.83 6.46
N THR A 78 5.62 1.44 5.74
CA THR A 78 5.67 1.54 4.28
C THR A 78 6.75 2.52 3.85
N ASP A 79 6.89 3.64 4.57
CA ASP A 79 7.98 4.60 4.36
C ASP A 79 9.36 4.02 4.70
N VAL A 80 9.45 3.19 5.76
CA VAL A 80 10.65 2.42 6.10
C VAL A 80 11.01 1.46 4.95
N THR A 81 10.04 0.71 4.44
CA THR A 81 10.24 -0.23 3.32
C THR A 81 10.72 0.51 2.06
N ASN A 82 10.06 1.61 1.71
CA ASN A 82 10.41 2.43 0.56
C ASN A 82 11.83 3.01 0.69
N THR A 83 12.17 3.54 1.86
CA THR A 83 13.50 4.11 2.13
C THR A 83 14.59 3.04 2.05
N LYS A 84 14.34 1.84 2.59
CA LYS A 84 15.25 0.68 2.44
C LYS A 84 15.46 0.31 0.97
N GLN A 85 14.41 0.37 0.16
CA GLN A 85 14.51 0.07 -1.27
C GLN A 85 15.34 1.13 -2.02
N ILE A 86 15.18 2.42 -1.70
CA ILE A 86 16.00 3.50 -2.27
C ILE A 86 17.47 3.29 -1.91
N ILE A 87 17.78 3.00 -0.64
CA ILE A 87 19.15 2.72 -0.18
C ILE A 87 19.77 1.55 -0.95
N ARG A 88 19.01 0.48 -1.21
CA ARG A 88 19.49 -0.67 -1.99
C ARG A 88 19.84 -0.28 -3.43
N LEU A 89 19.00 0.51 -4.10
CA LEU A 89 19.25 0.97 -5.47
C LEU A 89 20.49 1.86 -5.53
N LEU A 90 20.61 2.83 -4.63
CA LEU A 90 21.79 3.71 -4.55
C LEU A 90 23.06 2.91 -4.21
N SER A 91 22.96 1.89 -3.37
CA SER A 91 24.09 1.03 -3.03
C SER A 91 24.55 0.19 -4.23
N ALA A 92 23.61 -0.28 -5.06
CA ALA A 92 23.94 -0.98 -6.30
C ALA A 92 24.63 -0.04 -7.31
N GLU A 93 24.10 1.17 -7.51
CA GLU A 93 24.74 2.20 -8.33
C GLU A 93 26.14 2.55 -7.82
N ARG A 94 26.32 2.65 -6.50
CA ARG A 94 27.61 2.92 -5.88
C ARG A 94 28.64 1.84 -6.19
N LEU A 95 28.23 0.57 -6.22
CA LEU A 95 29.07 -0.57 -6.54
C LEU A 95 29.45 -0.59 -8.04
N GLU A 96 28.53 -0.21 -8.91
CA GLU A 96 28.80 -0.04 -10.33
C GLU A 96 29.82 1.07 -10.57
N LEU A 97 29.66 2.21 -9.91
CA LEU A 97 30.62 3.32 -9.97
C LEU A 97 32.01 2.91 -9.46
N GLU A 98 32.13 2.07 -8.42
CA GLU A 98 33.42 1.51 -8.02
C GLU A 98 34.08 0.69 -9.13
N THR A 99 33.28 -0.11 -9.85
CA THR A 99 33.77 -0.93 -10.95
C THR A 99 34.26 -0.05 -12.10
N GLN A 100 33.51 1.01 -12.43
CA GLN A 100 33.87 1.99 -13.46
C GLN A 100 35.14 2.78 -13.09
N ILE A 101 35.30 3.17 -11.82
CA ILE A 101 36.52 3.82 -11.31
C ILE A 101 37.73 2.92 -11.51
N ARG A 102 37.66 1.65 -11.09
CA ARG A 102 38.76 0.69 -11.27
C ARG A 102 39.07 0.44 -12.75
N GLY A 103 38.05 0.37 -13.59
CA GLY A 103 38.20 0.27 -15.04
C GLY A 103 38.98 1.45 -15.62
N ALA A 104 38.58 2.69 -15.30
CA ALA A 104 39.26 3.92 -15.73
C ALA A 104 40.71 3.98 -15.26
N GLN A 105 40.98 3.57 -14.02
CA GLN A 105 42.35 3.48 -13.48
C GLN A 105 43.22 2.49 -14.24
N THR A 106 42.66 1.33 -14.62
CA THR A 106 43.40 0.28 -15.33
C THR A 106 43.82 0.74 -16.72
N ILE A 107 42.98 1.53 -17.39
CA ILE A 107 43.25 2.06 -18.74
C ILE A 107 43.92 3.44 -18.74
N GLY A 108 44.13 4.05 -17.56
CA GLY A 108 44.76 5.38 -17.43
C GLY A 108 43.88 6.56 -17.84
N ASP A 109 42.56 6.40 -17.90
CA ASP A 109 41.61 7.46 -18.26
C ASP A 109 41.28 8.35 -17.05
N ALA A 110 42.18 9.30 -16.77
CA ALA A 110 42.05 10.22 -15.64
C ALA A 110 40.80 11.13 -15.69
N PRO A 111 40.37 11.67 -16.85
CA PRO A 111 39.10 12.41 -16.94
C PRO A 111 37.88 11.58 -16.52
N ALA A 112 37.77 10.35 -17.03
CA ALA A 112 36.64 9.47 -16.69
C ALA A 112 36.68 9.05 -15.22
N GLU A 113 37.87 8.71 -14.69
CA GLU A 113 38.04 8.39 -13.27
C GLU A 113 37.52 9.53 -12.38
N LEU A 114 37.90 10.77 -12.69
CA LEU A 114 37.48 11.94 -11.92
C LEU A 114 35.97 12.13 -11.95
N GLU A 115 35.33 11.92 -13.10
CA GLU A 115 33.88 12.01 -13.24
C GLU A 115 33.16 10.93 -12.41
N TYR A 116 33.59 9.67 -12.51
CA TYR A 116 33.00 8.57 -11.74
C TYR A 116 33.17 8.78 -10.24
N ARG A 117 34.32 9.30 -9.79
CA ARG A 117 34.54 9.66 -8.38
C ARG A 117 33.60 10.77 -7.90
N LYS A 118 33.32 11.77 -8.74
CA LYS A 118 32.35 12.83 -8.41
C LYS A 118 30.95 12.25 -8.25
N LYS A 119 30.49 11.41 -9.18
CA LYS A 119 29.19 10.72 -9.09
C LYS A 119 29.11 9.83 -7.86
N ALA A 120 30.15 9.04 -7.60
CA ALA A 120 30.24 8.17 -6.43
C ALA A 120 30.11 8.94 -5.11
N ARG A 121 30.72 10.13 -5.02
CA ARG A 121 30.60 11.01 -3.86
C ARG A 121 29.17 11.49 -3.64
N VAL A 122 28.46 11.88 -4.70
CA VAL A 122 27.05 12.31 -4.62
C VAL A 122 26.17 11.16 -4.13
N VAL A 123 26.30 9.98 -4.74
CA VAL A 123 25.54 8.78 -4.34
C VAL A 123 25.80 8.40 -2.88
N SER A 124 27.07 8.44 -2.42
CA SER A 124 27.41 8.20 -1.01
C SER A 124 26.77 9.21 -0.05
N ASP A 125 26.65 10.47 -0.47
CA ASP A 125 26.02 11.54 0.33
C ASP A 125 24.49 11.32 0.42
N GLU A 126 23.85 10.90 -0.67
CA GLU A 126 22.43 10.55 -0.71
C GLU A 126 22.11 9.31 0.13
N ILE A 127 22.90 8.24 0.04
CA ILE A 127 22.78 7.06 0.91
C ILE A 127 22.82 7.48 2.39
N SER A 128 23.74 8.39 2.74
CA SER A 128 23.88 8.87 4.12
C SER A 128 22.64 9.64 4.59
N LYS A 129 22.02 10.45 3.71
CA LYS A 129 20.78 11.18 4.02
C LYS A 129 19.61 10.21 4.20
N HIS A 130 19.43 9.25 3.30
CA HIS A 130 18.38 8.24 3.41
C HIS A 130 18.55 7.33 4.63
N ASN A 131 19.78 6.98 5.01
CA ASN A 131 20.03 6.25 6.25
C ASN A 131 19.61 7.04 7.51
N LYS A 132 19.85 8.36 7.54
CA LYS A 132 19.37 9.21 8.66
C LYS A 132 17.85 9.28 8.71
N VAL A 133 17.21 9.42 7.54
CA VAL A 133 15.74 9.39 7.45
C VAL A 133 15.21 8.05 7.95
N LEU A 134 15.79 6.93 7.52
CA LEU A 134 15.41 5.60 7.97
C LEU A 134 15.53 5.46 9.50
N GLN A 135 16.63 5.94 10.09
CA GLN A 135 16.81 5.93 11.54
C GLN A 135 15.75 6.75 12.28
N SER A 136 15.35 7.92 11.72
CA SER A 136 14.26 8.73 12.29
C SER A 136 12.93 7.97 12.22
N LEU A 137 12.60 7.42 11.04
CA LEU A 137 11.38 6.65 10.83
C LEU A 137 11.31 5.41 11.74
N GLU A 138 12.41 4.68 11.92
CA GLU A 138 12.46 3.51 12.81
C GLU A 138 12.41 3.88 14.31
N LYS A 139 12.73 5.14 14.65
CA LYS A 139 12.56 5.68 16.01
C LYS A 139 11.12 6.14 16.24
N GLU A 140 10.53 6.84 15.27
CA GLU A 140 9.15 7.34 15.30
C GLU A 140 8.12 6.21 15.18
N SER A 141 8.45 5.11 14.51
CA SER A 141 7.57 3.94 14.37
C SER A 141 7.40 3.13 15.65
N ARG A 142 8.22 3.39 16.69
CA ARG A 142 8.14 2.67 17.96
C ARG A 142 7.20 3.41 18.90
N TYR A 143 5.97 2.93 18.97
CA TYR A 143 5.08 3.30 20.07
C TYR A 143 5.57 2.66 21.36
N THR A 144 5.40 3.37 22.47
CA THR A 144 5.68 2.88 23.82
C THR A 144 4.61 1.90 24.28
N LEU A 145 4.93 1.08 25.28
CA LEU A 145 3.92 0.21 25.90
C LEU A 145 2.73 1.02 26.44
N GLY A 146 2.98 2.20 27.01
CA GLY A 146 1.93 3.08 27.52
C GLY A 146 1.00 3.61 26.41
N GLU A 147 1.55 4.05 25.28
CA GLU A 147 0.75 4.47 24.12
C GLU A 147 -0.08 3.33 23.56
N LEU A 148 0.47 2.11 23.49
CA LEU A 148 -0.29 0.93 23.08
C LEU A 148 -1.46 0.69 24.03
N ILE A 149 -1.21 0.62 25.34
CA ILE A 149 -2.26 0.34 26.33
C ILE A 149 -3.39 1.36 26.20
N ASN A 150 -3.05 2.66 26.11
CA ASN A 150 -4.05 3.71 25.95
C ASN A 150 -4.90 3.54 24.69
N VAL A 151 -4.30 3.19 23.54
CA VAL A 151 -5.04 2.95 22.29
C VAL A 151 -5.90 1.69 22.39
N MET A 152 -5.37 0.61 22.97
CA MET A 152 -6.12 -0.63 23.15
C MET A 152 -7.32 -0.43 24.07
N ASP A 153 -7.16 0.30 25.17
CA ASP A 153 -8.24 0.64 26.10
C ASP A 153 -9.34 1.47 25.40
N ASP A 154 -8.96 2.45 24.59
CA ASP A 154 -9.90 3.26 23.80
C ASP A 154 -10.69 2.40 22.80
N VAL A 155 -9.99 1.57 22.02
CA VAL A 155 -10.62 0.65 21.04
C VAL A 155 -11.54 -0.35 21.72
N PHE A 156 -11.12 -0.94 22.84
CA PHE A 156 -11.90 -1.94 23.56
C PHE A 156 -13.11 -1.32 24.26
N LYS A 157 -12.99 -0.10 24.78
CA LYS A 157 -14.12 0.66 25.31
C LYS A 157 -15.12 0.99 24.20
N ALA A 158 -14.66 1.51 23.07
CA ALA A 158 -15.52 1.80 21.92
C ALA A 158 -16.23 0.53 21.40
N LEU A 159 -15.52 -0.60 21.35
CA LEU A 159 -16.11 -1.89 20.98
C LEU A 159 -17.20 -2.31 21.97
N ARG A 160 -16.95 -2.16 23.28
CA ARG A 160 -17.93 -2.50 24.30
C ARG A 160 -19.21 -1.67 24.20
N GLU A 161 -19.07 -0.37 23.94
CA GLU A 161 -20.21 0.53 23.73
C GLU A 161 -20.99 0.20 22.46
N TYR A 162 -20.31 -0.31 21.43
CA TYR A 162 -20.93 -0.70 20.16
C TYR A 162 -21.60 -2.09 20.21
N ASP A 163 -20.93 -3.10 20.77
CA ASP A 163 -21.41 -4.48 20.88
C ASP A 163 -20.77 -5.18 22.11
N GLU A 164 -21.53 -5.23 23.21
CA GLU A 164 -21.08 -5.84 24.45
C GLU A 164 -20.88 -7.36 24.34
N GLU A 165 -21.68 -8.05 23.53
CA GLU A 165 -21.57 -9.52 23.40
C GLU A 165 -20.27 -9.89 22.66
N LEU A 166 -19.93 -9.17 21.60
CA LEU A 166 -18.66 -9.33 20.90
C LEU A 166 -17.47 -8.95 21.79
N PHE A 167 -17.58 -7.85 22.55
CA PHE A 167 -16.56 -7.47 23.52
C PHE A 167 -16.24 -8.61 24.49
N MET A 168 -17.26 -9.20 25.10
CA MET A 168 -17.08 -10.31 26.06
C MET A 168 -16.40 -11.52 25.43
N LYS A 169 -16.70 -11.84 24.16
CA LYS A 169 -16.07 -12.96 23.43
C LYS A 169 -14.59 -12.73 23.15
N ILE A 170 -14.15 -11.48 22.99
CA ILE A 170 -12.75 -11.19 22.64
C ILE A 170 -11.84 -10.93 23.85
N ILE A 171 -12.35 -10.88 25.10
CA ILE A 171 -11.54 -10.66 26.32
C ILE A 171 -10.27 -11.53 26.35
N PRO A 172 -10.32 -12.85 26.09
CA PRO A 172 -9.11 -13.68 26.09
C PRO A 172 -8.07 -13.24 25.05
N PHE A 173 -8.52 -12.72 23.90
CA PHE A 173 -7.63 -12.13 22.90
C PHE A 173 -7.03 -10.81 23.38
N GLN A 174 -7.80 -9.96 24.07
CA GLN A 174 -7.30 -8.71 24.64
C GLN A 174 -6.15 -8.99 25.61
N GLU A 175 -6.35 -9.90 26.56
CA GLU A 175 -5.33 -10.31 27.54
C GLU A 175 -4.08 -10.90 26.86
N TYR A 176 -4.28 -11.81 25.91
CA TYR A 176 -3.20 -12.41 25.13
C TYR A 176 -2.38 -11.33 24.41
N TYR A 177 -3.06 -10.43 23.70
CA TYR A 177 -2.41 -9.44 22.85
C TYR A 177 -1.65 -8.40 23.69
N VAL A 178 -2.26 -7.87 24.74
CA VAL A 178 -1.60 -6.95 25.67
C VAL A 178 -0.37 -7.61 26.30
N ARG A 179 -0.50 -8.84 26.83
CA ARG A 179 0.63 -9.57 27.43
C ARG A 179 1.76 -9.81 26.43
N LYS A 180 1.43 -10.21 25.21
CA LYS A 180 2.41 -10.42 24.15
C LYS A 180 3.19 -9.13 23.87
N ARG A 181 2.50 -8.00 23.71
CA ARG A 181 3.14 -6.72 23.41
C ARG A 181 3.90 -6.14 24.60
N THR A 182 3.49 -6.42 25.84
CA THR A 182 4.27 -6.10 27.05
C THR A 182 5.63 -6.78 27.03
N ILE A 183 5.72 -8.03 26.57
CA ILE A 183 7.00 -8.74 26.44
C ILE A 183 7.82 -8.19 25.26
N ASP A 184 7.16 -7.81 24.15
CA ASP A 184 7.85 -7.29 22.98
C ASP A 184 8.42 -5.87 23.16
N LEU A 185 7.81 -5.04 24.03
CA LEU A 185 8.09 -3.60 24.18
C LEU A 185 8.60 -3.18 25.56
N GLY A 186 8.42 -4.01 26.59
CA GLY A 186 8.92 -3.80 27.94
C GLY A 186 10.28 -4.44 28.15
#